data_AF-A0A9E4QSA8-F1
#
_entry.id   AF-A0A9E4QSA8-F1
#
_cell.length_a   1.000
_cell.length_b   1.000
_cell.length_c   1.000
_cell.angle_alpha   90.00
_cell.angle_beta   90.00
_cell.angle_gamma   90.00
#
_symmetry.space_group_name_H-M   'P 1'
#
loop_
_entity.id
_entity.type
_entity.pdbx_description
1 polymer ?
#
loop_
_entity_poly.entity_id
_entity_poly.type
_entity_poly.pdbx_seq_one_letter_code
_entity_poly.pdbx_strand_id
1 'polypeptide(L)' 'VEAFSEIGVAVKDSSPARQTLFSGYTNGSLGYMPVADAYEEGGYEVTTTPMAAGAAEETITACTDAVQALWR' A
#
# COMPACT_ATOMS: atom_id res chain seq x y z
N VAL A 1 -6.15 -0.31 6.93
CA VAL A 1 -5.57 0.93 6.34
C VAL A 1 -6.24 1.25 5.02
N GLU A 2 -6.36 2.53 4.69
CA GLU A 2 -6.85 3.08 3.42
C GLU A 2 -5.66 3.44 2.54
N ALA A 3 -5.14 2.46 1.81
CA ALA A 3 -4.02 2.68 0.91
C ALA A 3 -4.46 3.46 -0.33
N PHE A 4 -3.61 4.38 -0.80
CA PHE A 4 -3.74 4.96 -2.13
C PHE A 4 -3.71 3.87 -3.19
N SER A 5 -4.38 4.13 -4.31
CA SER A 5 -4.63 3.11 -5.34
C SER A 5 -3.34 2.56 -5.95
N GLU A 6 -2.35 3.42 -6.09
CA GLU A 6 -1.01 3.21 -6.63
C GLU A 6 -0.27 2.09 -5.90
N ILE A 7 -0.44 2.02 -4.57
CA ILE A 7 0.13 0.98 -3.71
C ILE A 7 -0.44 -0.38 -4.10
N GLY A 8 -1.77 -0.46 -4.23
CA GLY A 8 -2.45 -1.68 -4.62
C GLY A 8 -2.17 -2.10 -6.07
N VAL A 9 -1.96 -1.14 -6.98
CA VAL A 9 -1.54 -1.40 -8.36
C VAL A 9 -0.12 -1.99 -8.39
N ALA A 10 0.83 -1.36 -7.69
CA ALA A 10 2.22 -1.81 -7.64
C ALA A 10 2.35 -3.27 -7.14
N VAL A 11 1.61 -3.63 -6.09
CA VAL A 11 1.59 -5.02 -5.56
C VAL A 11 0.94 -6.00 -6.54
N LYS A 12 -0.10 -5.58 -7.27
CA LYS A 12 -0.76 -6.45 -8.26
C LYS A 12 0.14 -6.71 -9.47
N ASP A 13 0.85 -5.68 -9.94
CA ASP A 13 1.74 -5.77 -11.10
C ASP A 13 2.97 -6.65 -10.82
N SER A 14 3.39 -6.76 -9.55
CA SER A 14 4.47 -7.65 -9.14
C SER A 14 4.03 -9.10 -8.94
N SER A 15 2.73 -9.40 -8.96
CA SER A 15 2.22 -10.73 -8.63
C SER A 15 2.29 -11.70 -9.82
N PRO A 16 2.78 -12.95 -9.61
CA PRO A 16 2.76 -13.99 -10.64
C PRO A 16 1.35 -14.60 -10.85
N ALA A 17 0.39 -14.31 -9.97
CA ALA A 17 -0.97 -14.80 -10.11
C ALA A 17 -1.68 -14.11 -11.27
N ARG A 18 -2.48 -14.87 -12.05
CA ARG A 18 -3.35 -14.30 -13.09
C ARG A 18 -4.31 -13.23 -12.55
N GLN A 19 -4.72 -13.36 -11.28
CA GLN A 19 -5.58 -12.39 -10.61
C GLN A 19 -5.07 -12.18 -9.18
N THR A 20 -4.95 -10.91 -8.80
CA THR A 20 -4.51 -10.49 -7.46
C THR A 20 -5.47 -9.46 -6.90
N LEU A 21 -6.02 -9.73 -5.72
CA LEU A 21 -6.84 -8.78 -4.98
C LEU A 21 -5.99 -8.11 -3.91
N PHE A 22 -5.96 -6.78 -3.91
CA PHE A 22 -5.37 -5.98 -2.84
C PHE A 22 -6.50 -5.38 -2.02
N SER A 23 -6.59 -5.76 -0.74
CA SER A 23 -7.71 -5.40 0.14
C SER A 23 -7.27 -4.45 1.25
N GLY A 24 -7.75 -3.20 1.17
CA GLY A 24 -7.67 -2.25 2.28
C GLY A 24 -8.50 -2.69 3.49
N TYR A 25 -8.35 -2.00 4.61
CA TYR A 25 -9.05 -2.26 5.90
C TYR A 25 -9.02 -3.70 6.41
N THR A 26 -8.09 -4.51 5.93
CA THR A 26 -7.93 -5.88 6.41
C THR A 26 -7.29 -5.86 7.80
N ASN A 27 -7.80 -6.69 8.71
CA ASN A 27 -7.31 -6.81 10.09
C ASN A 27 -7.42 -5.53 10.95
N GLY A 28 -8.23 -4.56 10.54
CA GLY A 28 -8.50 -3.33 11.28
C GLY A 28 -8.44 -2.06 10.44
N SER A 29 -8.61 -0.92 11.12
CA SER A 29 -8.55 0.41 10.51
C SER A 29 -7.44 1.25 11.15
N LEU A 30 -6.63 1.89 10.30
CA LEU A 30 -5.47 2.69 10.70
C LEU A 30 -5.27 3.85 9.71
N GLY A 31 -6.31 4.63 9.47
CA GLY A 31 -6.27 5.83 8.62
C GLY A 31 -5.81 5.59 7.18
N TYR A 32 -5.43 6.69 6.51
CA TYR A 32 -4.92 6.73 5.15
C TYR A 32 -3.44 6.37 5.06
N MET A 33 -3.04 5.77 3.95
CA MET A 33 -1.63 5.54 3.59
C MET A 33 -1.37 6.20 2.23
N PRO A 34 -0.88 7.44 2.23
CA PRO A 34 -0.44 8.13 1.03
C PRO A 34 0.89 7.59 0.50
N VAL A 35 1.15 7.78 -0.79
CA VAL A 35 2.50 7.64 -1.37
C VAL A 35 3.40 8.81 -0.96
N ALA A 36 4.72 8.62 -0.97
CA ALA A 36 5.66 9.63 -0.46
C ALA A 36 5.49 11.01 -1.13
N ASP A 37 5.34 11.06 -2.45
CA ASP A 37 5.21 12.31 -3.21
C ASP A 37 3.95 13.11 -2.82
N ALA A 38 2.88 12.44 -2.37
CA ALA A 38 1.65 13.10 -1.95
C ALA A 38 1.85 13.97 -0.69
N TYR A 39 2.88 13.70 0.12
CA TYR A 39 3.16 14.51 1.32
C TYR A 39 3.53 15.96 0.98
N GLU A 40 4.16 16.20 -0.18
CA GLU A 40 4.46 17.56 -0.65
C GLU A 40 3.20 18.29 -1.16
N GLU A 41 2.25 17.55 -1.74
CA GLU A 41 0.98 18.08 -2.24
C GLU A 41 -0.02 18.38 -1.11
N GLY A 42 0.06 17.64 -0.01
CA GLY A 42 -0.83 17.76 1.13
C GLY A 42 -2.20 17.10 0.88
N GLY A 43 -3.25 17.61 1.54
CA GLY A 43 -4.60 17.06 1.45
C GLY A 43 -5.09 16.39 2.74
N TYR A 44 -6.35 15.94 2.74
CA TYR A 44 -6.98 15.37 3.93
C TYR A 44 -6.31 14.07 4.36
N GLU A 45 -6.00 13.22 3.39
CA GLU A 45 -5.40 11.91 3.55
C GLU A 45 -3.97 12.02 4.14
N VAL A 46 -3.21 13.02 3.71
CA VAL A 46 -1.86 13.33 4.20
C VAL A 46 -1.89 14.01 5.58
N THR A 47 -2.86 14.89 5.83
CA THR A 47 -2.93 15.60 7.13
C THR A 47 -3.51 14.74 8.25
N THR A 48 -4.23 13.67 7.92
CA THR A 48 -4.86 12.77 8.91
C THR A 48 -4.19 11.42 9.04
N THR A 49 -3.20 11.10 8.21
CA THR A 49 -2.48 9.83 8.30
C THR A 49 -1.63 9.75 9.58
N PRO A 50 -1.63 8.61 10.29
CA PRO A 50 -0.69 8.34 11.38
C PRO A 50 0.68 7.87 10.88
N MET A 51 0.87 7.71 9.56
CA MET A 51 2.08 7.14 8.95
C MET A 51 3.03 8.23 8.44
N ALA A 52 4.32 7.92 8.42
CA ALA A 52 5.34 8.78 7.80
C ALA A 52 5.43 8.52 6.29
N ALA A 53 5.94 9.51 5.55
CA ALA A 53 6.39 9.31 4.18
C ALA A 53 7.41 8.16 4.13
N GLY A 54 7.29 7.27 3.14
CA GLY A 54 8.06 6.01 3.06
C GLY A 54 7.26 4.76 3.47
N ALA A 55 6.16 4.91 4.22
CA ALA A 55 5.37 3.76 4.68
C ALA A 55 4.70 2.99 3.52
N ALA A 56 4.39 3.67 2.42
CA ALA A 56 3.83 3.04 1.23
C ALA A 56 4.83 2.08 0.57
N GLU A 57 6.08 2.51 0.42
CA GLU A 57 7.18 1.75 -0.20
C GLU A 57 7.53 0.52 0.63
N GLU A 58 7.59 0.66 1.95
CA GLU A 58 7.75 -0.47 2.88
C GLU A 58 6.60 -1.47 2.74
N THR A 59 5.37 -0.99 2.63
CA THR A 59 4.18 -1.84 2.46
C THR A 59 4.19 -2.57 1.12
N ILE A 60 4.56 -1.91 0.02
CA ILE A 60 4.69 -2.53 -1.31
C ILE A 60 5.72 -3.65 -1.28
N THR A 61 6.87 -3.41 -0.64
CA THR A 61 7.95 -4.40 -0.50
C THR A 61 7.46 -5.61 0.29
N ALA A 62 6.90 -5.38 1.49
CA ALA A 62 6.41 -6.45 2.35
C ALA A 62 5.30 -7.29 1.68
N CYS A 63 4.36 -6.64 0.99
CA CYS A 63 3.29 -7.34 0.27
C CYS A 63 3.84 -8.12 -0.94
N THR A 64 4.75 -7.54 -1.71
CA THR A 64 5.37 -8.21 -2.86
C THR A 64 6.15 -9.44 -2.40
N ASP A 65 6.96 -9.32 -1.34
CA ASP A 65 7.71 -10.45 -0.79
C ASP A 65 6.77 -11.57 -0.30
N ALA A 66 5.68 -11.21 0.39
CA ALA A 66 4.69 -12.17 0.85
C ALA A 66 3.98 -12.88 -0.31
N VAL A 67 3.63 -12.15 -1.37
CA VAL A 67 3.09 -12.74 -2.60
C VAL A 67 4.12 -13.68 -3.19
N GLN A 68 5.33 -13.22 -3.52
CA GLN A 68 6.38 -14.03 -4.16
C GLN A 68 6.72 -15.31 -3.38
N ALA A 69 6.65 -15.27 -2.05
CA ALA A 69 6.91 -16.43 -1.20
C ALA A 69 5.93 -17.60 -1.43
N LEU A 70 4.71 -17.35 -1.94
CA LEU A 70 3.73 -18.40 -2.24
C LEU A 70 4.05 -19.18 -3.54
N TRP A 71 5.03 -18.73 -4.33
CA TRP A 71 5.45 -19.35 -5.61
C TRP A 71 6.87 -19.94 -5.57
N ARG A 72 7.43 -20.15 -4.37
CA ARG A 72 8.69 -20.89 -4.17
C ARG A 72 8.43 -22.39 -4.12
#